data_AF-A0A7S2BLP9-F1
#
_entry.id   AF-A0A7S2BLP9-F1
#
_cell.length_a   1.000
_cell.length_b   1.000
_cell.length_c   1.000
_cell.angle_alpha   90.00
_cell.angle_beta   90.00
_cell.angle_gamma   90.00
#
_symmetry.space_group_name_H-M   'P 1'
#
loop_
_entity.id
_entity.type
_entity.pdbx_description
1 polymer ?
#
loop_
_entity_poly.entity_id
_entity_poly.type
_entity_poly.pdbx_seq_one_letter_code
_entity_poly.pdbx_strand_id
1 'polypeptide(L)'
;ELRLAHGRDAKFLPWVEEQTELGPQSFRGDPQGKHAARITEAYVKGDEHREDCFAELAQREREFCSDSVVFYHSYWCAALLYEVQAAVANLLFGFPSHTSPLPRLLSRDFAKTPDAKSLMAQFQRFETEAPGKADHHPLFRKVAISSMCSLMSSGPEVCIAKTFGKGYSCKGLPYRNLLESLLQACNVPSS
;
A
#
# COMPACT_ATOMS: atom_id res chain seq x y z
N GLU A 1 7.01 -28.81 -4.82
CA GLU A 1 8.29 -28.22 -5.25
C GLU A 1 8.00 -27.06 -6.20
N LEU A 2 8.30 -25.83 -5.79
CA LEU A 2 8.15 -24.64 -6.65
C LEU A 2 9.30 -24.64 -7.66
N ARG A 3 9.03 -25.07 -8.89
CA ARG A 3 9.94 -24.85 -10.02
C ARG A 3 9.80 -23.40 -10.45
N LEU A 4 10.82 -22.59 -10.21
CA LEU A 4 10.94 -21.25 -10.79
C LEU A 4 10.94 -21.37 -12.32
N ALA A 5 10.22 -20.49 -13.00
CA ALA A 5 9.98 -20.51 -14.45
C ALA A 5 11.24 -20.36 -15.32
N HIS A 6 12.42 -20.23 -14.72
CA HIS A 6 13.71 -20.15 -15.41
C HIS A 6 14.64 -21.21 -14.81
N GLY A 7 14.98 -22.21 -15.62
CA GLY A 7 15.66 -23.47 -15.24
C GLY A 7 17.06 -23.31 -14.66
N ARG A 8 17.16 -22.64 -13.52
CA ARG A 8 18.31 -22.71 -12.62
C ARG A 8 17.89 -23.55 -11.43
N ASP A 9 18.62 -24.62 -11.16
CA ASP A 9 18.50 -25.38 -9.92
C ASP A 9 18.52 -24.40 -8.76
N ALA A 10 17.40 -24.31 -8.03
CA ALA A 10 17.28 -23.54 -6.81
C ALA A 10 18.12 -24.21 -5.72
N LYS A 11 19.45 -24.11 -5.82
CA LYS A 11 20.30 -24.22 -4.65
C LYS A 11 19.82 -23.11 -3.71
N PHE A 12 19.27 -23.52 -2.58
CA PHE A 12 18.69 -22.68 -1.54
C PHE A 12 19.59 -21.46 -1.31
N LEU A 13 19.06 -20.29 -1.67
CA LEU A 13 19.76 -19.03 -1.45
C LEU A 13 19.74 -18.75 0.06
N PRO A 14 20.84 -18.25 0.66
CA PRO A 14 20.96 -18.08 2.12
C PRO A 14 19.80 -17.33 2.78
N TRP A 15 19.17 -16.40 2.05
CA TRP A 15 18.01 -15.64 2.54
C TRP A 15 16.74 -16.47 2.72
N VAL A 16 16.66 -17.70 2.19
CA VAL A 16 15.49 -18.59 2.35
C VAL A 16 15.40 -19.13 3.78
N GLU A 17 16.53 -19.43 4.41
CA GLU A 17 16.59 -19.84 5.83
C GLU A 17 16.22 -18.66 6.74
N GLU A 18 16.80 -17.48 6.50
CA GLU A 18 16.44 -16.23 7.19
C GLU A 18 14.93 -15.90 7.05
N GLN A 19 14.37 -16.04 5.84
CA GLN A 19 12.94 -15.80 5.61
C GLN A 19 12.04 -16.79 6.35
N THR A 20 12.51 -18.00 6.60
CA THR A 20 11.76 -19.02 7.35
C THR A 20 11.68 -18.64 8.83
N GLU A 21 12.74 -18.06 9.40
CA GLU A 21 12.77 -17.56 10.79
C GLU A 21 11.84 -16.36 11.00
N LEU A 22 11.68 -15.51 9.97
CA LEU A 22 10.77 -14.35 10.01
C LEU A 22 9.27 -14.71 9.95
N GLY A 23 8.94 -15.99 9.71
CA GLY A 23 7.57 -16.47 9.58
C GLY A 23 6.90 -16.12 8.24
N PRO A 24 5.64 -16.57 8.02
CA PRO A 24 4.95 -16.35 6.76
C PRO A 24 4.67 -14.87 6.48
N GLN A 25 5.21 -14.37 5.36
CA GLN A 25 4.96 -13.06 4.79
C GLN A 25 4.22 -13.23 3.46
N SER A 26 2.89 -13.21 3.56
CA SER A 26 1.98 -13.58 2.48
C SER A 26 2.22 -15.00 1.98
N PHE A 27 2.42 -15.20 0.67
CA PHE A 27 2.78 -16.50 0.09
C PHE A 27 4.22 -16.94 0.43
N ARG A 28 5.08 -16.03 0.91
CA ARG A 28 6.43 -16.40 1.39
C ARG A 28 6.26 -17.09 2.74
N GLY A 29 6.67 -18.35 2.87
CA GLY A 29 6.48 -19.11 4.11
C GLY A 29 5.10 -19.76 4.29
N ASP A 30 4.19 -19.67 3.30
CA ASP A 30 2.95 -20.47 3.24
C ASP A 30 2.93 -21.38 1.99
N PRO A 31 3.86 -22.35 1.88
CA PRO A 31 4.02 -23.16 0.66
C PRO A 31 2.82 -24.04 0.33
N GLN A 32 1.96 -24.31 1.33
CA GLN A 32 0.74 -25.11 1.16
C GLN A 32 -0.52 -24.23 1.00
N GLY A 33 -0.39 -22.90 1.07
CA GLY A 33 -1.51 -21.97 0.95
C GLY A 33 -2.56 -22.10 2.07
N LYS A 34 -2.23 -22.74 3.18
CA LYS A 34 -3.20 -23.04 4.26
C LYS A 34 -3.58 -21.76 5.01
N HIS A 35 -2.61 -20.88 5.23
CA HIS A 35 -2.86 -19.60 5.87
C HIS A 35 -3.69 -18.70 4.95
N ALA A 36 -3.28 -18.59 3.68
CA ALA A 36 -4.00 -17.85 2.66
C ALA A 36 -5.46 -18.31 2.53
N ALA A 37 -5.70 -19.63 2.42
CA ALA A 37 -7.05 -20.18 2.31
C ALA A 37 -7.93 -19.82 3.52
N ARG A 38 -7.38 -19.91 4.74
CA ARG A 38 -8.10 -19.53 5.97
C ARG A 38 -8.47 -18.05 6.00
N ILE A 39 -7.55 -17.18 5.58
CA ILE A 39 -7.77 -15.73 5.54
C ILE A 39 -8.82 -15.37 4.49
N THR A 40 -8.75 -15.96 3.30
CA THR A 40 -9.73 -15.76 2.23
C THR A 40 -11.13 -16.21 2.66
N GLU A 41 -11.25 -17.42 3.22
CA GLU A 41 -12.52 -17.94 3.73
C GLU A 41 -13.12 -17.04 4.81
N ALA A 42 -12.28 -16.50 5.72
CA ALA A 42 -12.75 -15.69 6.84
C ALA A 42 -13.18 -14.27 6.46
N TYR A 43 -12.57 -13.65 5.43
CA TYR A 43 -12.71 -12.21 5.19
C TYR A 43 -13.12 -11.80 3.78
N VAL A 44 -12.86 -12.65 2.80
CA VAL A 44 -13.07 -12.31 1.38
C VAL A 44 -14.33 -12.96 0.85
N LYS A 45 -14.61 -14.21 1.26
CA LYS A 45 -15.72 -15.01 0.74
C LYS A 45 -17.10 -14.36 0.95
N GLY A 46 -18.02 -14.66 0.03
CA GLY A 46 -19.44 -14.29 0.08
C GLY A 46 -19.81 -13.06 -0.76
N ASP A 47 -18.87 -12.53 -1.57
CA ASP A 47 -19.14 -11.49 -2.56
C ASP A 47 -18.25 -11.77 -3.78
N GLU A 48 -18.88 -12.07 -4.91
CA GLU A 48 -18.22 -12.52 -6.14
C GLU A 48 -17.20 -11.49 -6.64
N HIS A 49 -17.58 -10.21 -6.68
CA HIS A 49 -16.70 -9.15 -7.16
C HIS A 49 -15.46 -8.99 -6.29
N ARG A 50 -15.63 -9.03 -4.96
CA ARG A 50 -14.52 -8.98 -4.00
C ARG A 50 -13.62 -10.20 -4.12
N GLU A 51 -14.19 -11.39 -4.30
CA GLU A 51 -13.43 -12.61 -4.51
C GLU A 51 -12.56 -12.49 -5.78
N ASP A 52 -13.13 -12.01 -6.88
CA ASP A 52 -12.40 -11.81 -8.13
C ASP A 52 -11.25 -10.80 -7.99
N CYS A 53 -11.51 -9.62 -7.41
CA CYS A 53 -10.46 -8.62 -7.23
C CYS A 53 -9.35 -9.10 -6.27
N PHE A 54 -9.72 -9.81 -5.20
CA PHE A 54 -8.74 -10.34 -4.27
C PHE A 54 -7.92 -11.50 -4.89
N ALA A 55 -8.54 -12.31 -5.75
CA ALA A 55 -7.86 -13.33 -6.53
C ALA A 55 -6.85 -12.70 -7.51
N GLU A 56 -7.18 -11.58 -8.15
CA GLU A 56 -6.24 -10.84 -8.99
C GLU A 56 -5.04 -10.34 -8.17
N LEU A 57 -5.27 -9.71 -7.00
CA LEU A 57 -4.18 -9.27 -6.12
C LEU A 57 -3.27 -10.44 -5.71
N ALA A 58 -3.85 -11.60 -5.40
CA ALA A 58 -3.10 -12.79 -5.06
C ALA A 58 -2.32 -13.36 -6.25
N GLN A 59 -2.86 -13.28 -7.45
CA GLN A 59 -2.17 -13.67 -8.67
C GLN A 59 -0.97 -12.76 -8.95
N ARG A 60 -1.16 -11.44 -8.87
CA ARG A 60 -0.06 -10.46 -9.01
C ARG A 60 1.03 -10.67 -7.98
N GLU A 61 0.65 -10.95 -6.73
CA GLU A 61 1.65 -11.23 -5.70
C GLU A 61 2.49 -12.44 -6.07
N ARG A 62 1.86 -13.54 -6.49
CA ARG A 62 2.60 -14.75 -6.93
C ARG A 62 3.51 -14.49 -8.12
N GLU A 63 3.09 -13.64 -9.04
CA GLU A 63 3.87 -13.26 -10.23
C GLU A 63 5.13 -12.47 -9.86
N PHE A 64 5.03 -11.53 -8.91
CA PHE A 64 6.12 -10.59 -8.60
C PHE A 64 6.90 -10.93 -7.33
N CYS A 65 6.39 -11.79 -6.43
CA CYS A 65 6.99 -11.97 -5.11
C CYS A 65 8.34 -12.68 -5.12
N SER A 66 8.77 -13.27 -6.24
CA SER A 66 10.14 -13.81 -6.40
C SER A 66 11.19 -12.70 -6.56
N ASP A 67 10.85 -11.66 -7.31
CA ASP A 67 11.81 -10.66 -7.80
C ASP A 67 11.58 -9.28 -7.20
N SER A 68 10.43 -9.05 -6.56
CA SER A 68 10.03 -7.75 -6.01
C SER A 68 9.30 -7.91 -4.69
N VAL A 69 9.31 -6.83 -3.90
CA VAL A 69 8.43 -6.69 -2.73
C VAL A 69 7.14 -6.06 -3.21
N VAL A 70 6.01 -6.69 -2.87
CA VAL A 70 4.69 -6.19 -3.22
C VAL A 70 4.15 -5.38 -2.04
N PHE A 71 3.81 -4.12 -2.31
CA PHE A 71 3.29 -3.19 -1.32
C PHE A 71 1.79 -2.99 -1.52
N TYR A 72 1.01 -3.23 -0.47
CA TYR A 72 -0.42 -3.03 -0.43
C TYR A 72 -0.75 -1.77 0.36
N HIS A 73 -1.45 -0.84 -0.27
CA HIS A 73 -1.92 0.39 0.36
C HIS A 73 -3.44 0.41 0.34
N SER A 74 -4.09 0.41 1.51
CA SER A 74 -5.54 0.32 1.64
C SER A 74 -6.10 1.58 2.28
N TYR A 75 -6.13 2.71 1.56
CA TYR A 75 -6.72 3.95 2.06
C TYR A 75 -7.85 4.44 1.15
N TRP A 76 -9.07 3.99 1.40
CA TRP A 76 -10.19 4.24 0.48
C TRP A 76 -10.54 5.73 0.34
N CYS A 77 -10.45 6.53 1.42
CA CYS A 77 -10.68 7.97 1.33
C CYS A 77 -9.58 8.70 0.55
N ALA A 78 -8.33 8.22 0.63
CA ALA A 78 -7.22 8.79 -0.13
C ALA A 78 -7.28 8.39 -1.61
N ALA A 79 -7.81 7.20 -1.91
CA ALA A 79 -7.97 6.71 -3.28
C ALA A 79 -8.77 7.69 -4.15
N LEU A 80 -9.85 8.28 -3.62
CA LEU A 80 -10.62 9.30 -4.35
C LEU A 80 -9.76 10.51 -4.73
N LEU A 81 -8.87 10.97 -3.85
CA LEU A 81 -7.94 12.07 -4.16
C LEU A 81 -6.98 11.66 -5.27
N TYR A 82 -6.47 10.42 -5.25
CA TYR A 82 -5.56 9.92 -6.27
C TYR A 82 -6.24 9.81 -7.64
N GLU A 83 -7.49 9.33 -7.69
CA GLU A 83 -8.28 9.26 -8.92
C GLU A 83 -8.53 10.65 -9.53
N VAL A 84 -8.91 11.64 -8.71
CA VAL A 84 -9.09 13.02 -9.19
C VAL A 84 -7.78 13.60 -9.71
N GLN A 85 -6.67 13.41 -9.00
CA GLN A 85 -5.35 13.86 -9.47
C GLN A 85 -4.92 13.15 -10.77
N ALA A 86 -5.21 11.85 -10.90
CA ALA A 86 -4.90 11.08 -12.09
C ALA A 86 -5.73 11.58 -13.29
N ALA A 87 -7.02 11.83 -13.11
CA ALA A 87 -7.91 12.39 -14.14
C ALA A 87 -7.46 13.78 -14.59
N VAL A 88 -7.15 14.68 -13.66
CA VAL A 88 -6.61 16.02 -13.98
C VAL A 88 -5.33 15.91 -14.80
N ALA A 89 -4.43 14.99 -14.43
CA ALA A 89 -3.18 14.83 -15.17
C ALA A 89 -3.35 14.19 -16.55
N ASN A 90 -4.32 13.30 -16.73
CA ASN A 90 -4.68 12.80 -18.05
C ASN A 90 -5.17 13.95 -18.93
N LEU A 91 -6.07 14.78 -18.42
CA LEU A 91 -6.63 15.91 -19.17
C LEU A 91 -5.59 16.98 -19.52
N LEU A 92 -4.69 17.32 -18.59
CA LEU A 92 -3.71 18.40 -18.79
C LEU A 92 -2.43 17.95 -19.49
N PHE A 93 -2.01 16.70 -19.29
CA PHE A 93 -0.69 16.22 -19.72
C PHE A 93 -0.73 14.93 -20.55
N GLY A 94 -1.92 14.39 -20.86
CA GLY A 94 -2.06 13.13 -21.61
C GLY A 94 -1.54 11.90 -20.86
N PHE A 95 -1.45 11.97 -19.53
CA PHE A 95 -0.95 10.87 -18.71
C PHE A 95 -1.93 9.68 -18.70
N PRO A 96 -1.47 8.42 -18.81
CA PRO A 96 -2.35 7.24 -18.85
C PRO A 96 -2.96 6.92 -17.47
N SER A 97 -3.91 7.73 -17.02
CA SER A 97 -4.51 7.63 -15.68
C SER A 97 -5.23 6.31 -15.42
N HIS A 98 -5.76 5.67 -16.47
CA HIS A 98 -6.48 4.40 -16.40
C HIS A 98 -5.65 3.22 -15.90
N THR A 99 -4.31 3.31 -15.98
CA THR A 99 -3.39 2.23 -15.59
C THR A 99 -2.43 2.62 -14.47
N SER A 100 -2.45 3.88 -14.01
CA SER A 100 -1.44 4.37 -13.07
C SER A 100 -1.92 5.58 -12.26
N PRO A 101 -2.85 5.42 -11.30
CA PRO A 101 -3.16 6.48 -10.34
C PRO A 101 -1.91 6.72 -9.47
N LEU A 102 -1.19 7.82 -9.73
CA LEU A 102 -0.01 8.19 -8.97
C LEU A 102 -0.31 9.41 -8.11
N PRO A 103 -0.02 9.38 -6.79
CA PRO A 103 -0.07 10.57 -5.97
C PRO A 103 0.94 11.58 -6.53
N ARG A 104 0.47 12.78 -6.87
CA ARG A 104 1.33 13.87 -7.35
C ARG A 104 1.62 14.81 -6.22
N LEU A 105 2.91 14.97 -5.94
CA LEU A 105 3.42 15.78 -4.86
C LEU A 105 4.11 17.02 -5.43
N LEU A 106 3.81 18.20 -4.88
CA LEU A 106 4.50 19.43 -5.25
C LEU A 106 5.85 19.46 -4.56
N SER A 107 6.95 19.36 -5.31
CA SER A 107 8.32 19.32 -4.78
C SER A 107 8.62 20.46 -3.78
N ARG A 108 8.06 21.66 -4.01
CA ARG A 108 8.22 22.83 -3.12
C ARG A 108 7.77 22.56 -1.68
N ASP A 109 6.75 21.74 -1.48
CA ASP A 109 6.20 21.43 -0.15
C ASP A 109 7.17 20.55 0.67
N PHE A 110 8.21 20.02 0.00
CA PHE A 110 9.22 19.12 0.54
C PHE A 110 10.60 19.75 0.63
N ALA A 111 10.75 21.05 0.38
CA ALA A 111 12.06 21.71 0.43
C ALA A 111 12.82 21.50 1.77
N LYS A 112 12.10 21.33 2.88
CA LYS A 112 12.67 21.07 4.22
C LYS A 112 12.94 19.60 4.52
N THR A 113 12.28 18.69 3.80
CA THR A 113 12.44 17.24 3.94
C THR A 113 12.50 16.63 2.53
N PRO A 114 13.58 16.87 1.78
CA PRO A 114 13.62 16.59 0.34
C PRO A 114 13.80 15.10 0.02
N ASP A 115 14.25 14.30 0.99
CA ASP A 115 14.56 12.89 0.81
C ASP A 115 14.22 12.04 2.03
N ALA A 116 14.20 10.72 1.84
CA ALA A 116 13.90 9.75 2.87
C ALA A 116 14.92 9.80 4.02
N LYS A 117 16.19 10.08 3.74
CA LYS A 117 17.24 10.17 4.78
C LYS A 117 16.95 11.33 5.74
N SER A 118 16.58 12.49 5.21
CA SER A 118 16.20 13.70 5.95
C SER A 118 14.92 13.48 6.74
N LEU A 119 13.98 12.70 6.21
CA LEU A 119 12.79 12.29 6.94
C LEU A 119 13.13 11.37 8.12
N MET A 120 13.94 10.33 7.88
CA MET A 120 14.29 9.34 8.90
C MET A 120 15.08 9.96 10.05
N ALA A 121 15.92 10.96 9.78
CA ALA A 121 16.60 11.73 10.82
C ALA A 121 15.62 12.46 11.76
N GLN A 122 14.45 12.86 11.25
CA GLN A 122 13.39 13.49 12.05
C GLN A 122 12.48 12.47 12.73
N PHE A 123 12.42 11.23 12.24
CA PHE A 123 11.52 10.19 12.76
C PHE A 123 11.74 9.90 14.24
N GLN A 124 13.00 9.84 14.70
CA GLN A 124 13.32 9.66 16.12
C GLN A 124 12.74 10.78 17.00
N ARG A 125 12.76 12.02 16.48
CA ARG A 125 12.16 13.16 17.16
C ARG A 125 10.64 13.00 17.23
N PHE A 126 9.99 12.59 16.14
CA PHE A 126 8.54 12.35 16.12
C PHE A 126 8.15 11.25 17.13
N GLU A 127 8.96 10.21 17.26
CA GLU A 127 8.74 9.12 18.23
C GLU A 127 8.88 9.61 19.68
N THR A 128 9.78 10.57 19.93
CA THR A 128 9.91 11.20 21.25
C THR A 128 8.71 12.11 21.57
N GLU A 129 8.22 12.86 20.57
CA GLU A 129 7.07 13.76 20.71
C GLU A 129 5.74 12.99 20.91
N ALA A 130 5.59 11.86 20.23
CA ALA A 130 4.41 11.01 20.29
C ALA A 130 4.79 9.52 20.17
N PRO A 131 5.17 8.85 21.28
CA PRO A 131 5.57 7.45 21.27
C PRO A 131 4.51 6.52 20.65
N GLY A 132 4.97 5.66 19.74
CA GLY A 132 4.15 4.72 18.96
C GLY A 132 3.27 5.39 17.89
N LYS A 133 3.51 6.67 17.59
CA LYS A 133 2.72 7.47 16.64
C LYS A 133 3.61 8.38 15.79
N ALA A 134 4.90 8.09 15.65
CA ALA A 134 5.79 8.86 14.79
C ALA A 134 5.31 8.92 13.33
N ASP A 135 4.73 7.84 12.83
CA ASP A 135 4.14 7.74 11.50
C ASP A 135 2.83 8.56 11.36
N HIS A 136 2.25 9.00 12.48
CA HIS A 136 1.12 9.92 12.50
C HIS A 136 1.51 11.38 12.34
N HIS A 137 2.80 11.71 12.44
CA HIS A 137 3.27 13.08 12.38
C HIS A 137 3.00 13.71 10.98
N PRO A 138 2.48 14.95 10.89
CA PRO A 138 2.12 15.55 9.61
C PRO A 138 3.25 15.61 8.58
N LEU A 139 4.49 15.85 9.01
CA LEU A 139 5.64 15.85 8.10
C LEU A 139 5.96 14.45 7.56
N PHE A 140 5.74 13.41 8.35
CA PHE A 140 5.91 12.03 7.89
C PHE A 140 4.85 11.68 6.85
N ARG A 141 3.58 11.94 7.16
CA ARG A 141 2.44 11.66 6.27
C ARG A 141 2.46 12.41 4.94
N LYS A 142 3.19 13.54 4.86
CA LYS A 142 3.35 14.27 3.61
C LYS A 142 4.17 13.48 2.57
N VAL A 143 5.14 12.68 3.00
CA VAL A 143 6.10 11.99 2.13
C VAL A 143 5.98 10.47 2.15
N ALA A 144 5.63 9.89 3.30
CA ALA A 144 5.70 8.47 3.51
C ALA A 144 4.36 7.80 3.21
N ILE A 145 4.41 6.73 2.43
CA ILE A 145 3.29 5.86 2.16
C ILE A 145 3.43 4.66 3.11
N SER A 146 2.57 4.57 4.11
CA SER A 146 2.44 3.35 4.91
C SER A 146 1.82 2.25 4.04
N SER A 147 2.46 1.09 4.00
CA SER A 147 2.02 -0.04 3.18
C SER A 147 2.27 -1.36 3.89
N MET A 148 1.45 -2.35 3.56
CA MET A 148 1.63 -3.72 3.98
C MET A 148 2.45 -4.47 2.94
N CYS A 149 3.45 -5.23 3.38
CA CYS A 149 4.25 -6.07 2.48
C CYS A 149 3.68 -7.48 2.29
N SER A 150 2.42 -7.69 2.69
CA SER A 150 1.79 -9.00 2.70
C SER A 150 0.29 -8.89 2.52
N LEU A 151 -0.24 -9.54 1.47
CA LEU A 151 -1.68 -9.62 1.21
C LEU A 151 -2.40 -10.43 2.29
N MET A 152 -1.76 -11.49 2.77
CA MET A 152 -2.33 -12.45 3.72
C MET A 152 -1.90 -12.16 5.17
N SER A 153 -1.49 -10.94 5.51
CA SER A 153 -1.09 -10.63 6.88
C SER A 153 -2.29 -10.72 7.85
N SER A 154 -2.07 -11.31 9.02
CA SER A 154 -2.99 -11.26 10.16
C SER A 154 -2.50 -10.29 11.25
N GLY A 155 -1.62 -9.36 10.87
CA GLY A 155 -0.93 -8.46 11.79
C GLY A 155 -1.87 -7.49 12.51
N PRO A 156 -1.41 -6.86 13.61
CA PRO A 156 -2.25 -6.05 14.48
C PRO A 156 -2.72 -4.73 13.85
N GLU A 157 -2.01 -4.22 12.85
CA GLU A 157 -2.28 -2.90 12.26
C GLU A 157 -3.36 -2.96 11.17
N VAL A 158 -3.07 -3.66 10.06
CA VAL A 158 -3.99 -3.85 8.93
C VAL A 158 -3.84 -5.26 8.39
N CYS A 159 -4.96 -5.97 8.32
CA CYS A 159 -5.10 -7.20 7.54
C CYS A 159 -5.81 -6.83 6.24
N ILE A 160 -5.10 -6.88 5.11
CA ILE A 160 -5.62 -6.41 3.81
C ILE A 160 -6.91 -7.16 3.45
N ALA A 161 -6.94 -8.48 3.61
CA ALA A 161 -8.15 -9.29 3.40
C ALA A 161 -9.35 -8.80 4.23
N LYS A 162 -9.13 -8.50 5.52
CA LYS A 162 -10.17 -8.01 6.45
C LYS A 162 -10.65 -6.61 6.07
N THR A 163 -9.76 -5.75 5.59
CA THR A 163 -10.12 -4.37 5.23
C THR A 163 -10.60 -4.23 3.79
N PHE A 164 -10.38 -5.23 2.94
CA PHE A 164 -10.72 -5.17 1.52
C PHE A 164 -12.20 -4.80 1.29
N GLY A 165 -13.12 -5.49 1.96
CA GLY A 165 -14.57 -5.20 1.83
C GLY A 165 -15.07 -4.06 2.72
N LYS A 166 -14.38 -3.75 3.82
CA LYS A 166 -14.83 -2.75 4.81
C LYS A 166 -14.27 -1.35 4.57
N GLY A 167 -13.23 -1.25 3.75
CA GLY A 167 -12.37 -0.08 3.65
C GLY A 167 -11.46 0.07 4.88
N TYR A 168 -10.33 0.74 4.67
CA TYR A 168 -9.45 1.23 5.73
C TYR A 168 -9.04 2.66 5.43
N SER A 169 -8.96 3.49 6.46
CA SER A 169 -8.54 4.89 6.32
C SER A 169 -8.09 5.45 7.66
N CYS A 170 -7.22 6.48 7.61
CA CYS A 170 -6.81 7.17 8.82
C CYS A 170 -7.98 7.99 9.37
N LYS A 171 -8.34 7.77 10.63
CA LYS A 171 -9.38 8.55 11.30
C LYS A 171 -8.87 9.96 11.59
N GLY A 172 -9.76 10.95 11.48
CA GLY A 172 -9.46 12.34 11.86
C GLY A 172 -8.71 13.16 10.81
N LEU A 173 -8.52 12.63 9.59
CA LEU A 173 -8.03 13.45 8.48
C LEU A 173 -9.19 14.14 7.74
N PRO A 174 -9.05 15.43 7.38
CA PRO A 174 -10.11 16.18 6.71
C PRO A 174 -10.11 15.92 5.19
N TYR A 175 -10.36 14.66 4.78
CA TYR A 175 -10.32 14.25 3.36
C TYR A 175 -11.23 15.08 2.46
N ARG A 176 -12.41 15.48 2.96
CA ARG A 176 -13.31 16.41 2.27
C ARG A 176 -12.62 17.73 1.96
N ASN A 177 -12.03 18.38 2.96
CA ASN A 177 -11.36 19.68 2.79
C ASN A 177 -10.17 19.57 1.82
N LEU A 178 -9.46 18.43 1.84
CA LEU A 178 -8.38 18.16 0.89
C LEU A 178 -8.90 18.06 -0.55
N LEU A 179 -10.03 17.37 -0.76
CA LEU A 179 -10.67 17.27 -2.06
C LEU A 179 -11.19 18.62 -2.54
N GLU A 180 -11.87 19.37 -1.68
CA GLU A 180 -12.37 20.71 -1.98
C GLU A 180 -11.21 21.65 -2.36
N SER A 181 -10.10 21.60 -1.62
CA SER A 181 -8.89 22.38 -1.94
C SER A 181 -8.29 22.02 -3.30
N LEU A 182 -8.26 20.71 -3.63
CA LEU A 182 -7.79 20.24 -4.93
C LEU A 182 -8.68 20.71 -6.08
N LEU A 183 -10.00 20.65 -5.90
CA LEU A 183 -10.98 21.10 -6.89
C LEU A 183 -10.91 22.63 -7.08
N GLN A 184 -10.79 23.40 -5.99
CA GLN A 184 -10.57 24.84 -6.06
C GLN A 184 -9.27 25.21 -6.79
N ALA A 185 -8.19 24.47 -6.58
CA ALA A 185 -6.94 24.66 -7.33
C ALA A 185 -7.11 24.39 -8.84
N CYS A 186 -8.15 23.65 -9.23
CA CYS A 186 -8.57 23.43 -10.61
C CYS A 186 -9.65 24.43 -11.09
N ASN A 187 -9.89 25.52 -10.35
CA ASN A 187 -10.93 26.52 -10.61
C ASN A 187 -12.37 25.99 -10.57
N VAL A 188 -12.62 24.89 -9.84
CA VAL A 188 -13.99 24.44 -9.55
C VAL A 188 -14.54 25.30 -8.40
N PRO A 189 -15.72 25.94 -8.56
CA PRO A 189 -16.33 26.74 -7.50
C PRO A 189 -16.62 25.90 -6.25
N SER A 190 -16.39 26.46 -5.07
CA SER A 190 -16.93 25.88 -3.84
C SER A 190 -18.43 26.11 -3.78
N SER A 191 -19.17 25.04 -3.54
CA SER A 191 -20.58 25.05 -3.15
C SER A 191 -20.78 25.61 -1.75
#